data_AF-A0A3N5RB64-F1
#
_entry.id   AF-A0A3N5RB64-F1
#
_cell.length_a   1.000
_cell.length_b   1.000
_cell.length_c   1.000
_cell.angle_alpha   90.00
_cell.angle_beta   90.00
_cell.angle_gamma   90.00
#
_symmetry.space_group_name_H-M   'P 1'
#
loop_
_entity.id
_entity.type
_entity.pdbx_description
1 polymer ?
#
loop_
_entity_poly.entity_id
_entity_poly.type
_entity_poly.pdbx_seq_one_letter_code
_entity_poly.pdbx_strand_id
1 'polypeptide(L)'
;MIVTLTPNTGIDYTLKVPRYSLGETIRANESTWGMGGKATDAAWILGKLGVPTAALGFAAGKTGIRMEAMLQEHGVLTDFVQVQGETRLNVVIVCPGEGQSTFTSSSLLVTNTQSEELLRKFEQ
;
A
#
# COMPACT_ATOMS: atom_id res chain seq x y z
N MET A 1 4.14 -20.56 -8.04
CA MET A 1 4.11 -19.07 -8.06
C MET A 1 2.82 -18.65 -7.40
N ILE A 2 2.85 -17.75 -6.42
CA ILE A 2 1.65 -17.21 -5.75
C ILE A 2 1.23 -15.94 -6.47
N VAL A 3 -0.06 -15.77 -6.72
CA VAL A 3 -0.62 -14.53 -7.27
C VAL A 3 -1.46 -13.87 -6.18
N THR A 4 -1.24 -12.58 -5.97
CA THR A 4 -2.00 -11.75 -5.04
C THR A 4 -2.73 -10.66 -5.81
N LEU A 5 -3.95 -10.32 -5.39
CA LEU A 5 -4.77 -9.31 -6.06
C LEU A 5 -5.28 -8.29 -5.05
N THR A 6 -4.95 -7.01 -5.26
CA THR A 6 -5.37 -5.91 -4.39
C THR A 6 -6.08 -4.82 -5.21
N PRO A 7 -7.43 -4.77 -5.21
CA PRO A 7 -8.18 -3.75 -5.97
C PRO A 7 -8.07 -2.33 -5.39
N ASN A 8 -7.63 -2.19 -4.15
CA ASN A 8 -7.46 -0.88 -3.53
C ASN A 8 -6.11 -0.86 -2.82
N THR A 9 -5.05 -0.65 -3.60
CA THR A 9 -3.67 -0.64 -3.12
C THR A 9 -3.43 0.51 -2.15
N GLY A 10 -2.40 0.37 -1.32
CA GLY A 10 -1.96 1.44 -0.45
C GLY A 10 -0.61 1.19 0.18
N ILE A 11 -0.08 2.22 0.83
CA ILE A 11 1.08 2.12 1.71
C ILE A 11 0.76 2.83 3.02
N ASP A 12 1.41 2.37 4.07
CA ASP A 12 1.25 2.89 5.42
C ASP A 12 2.48 3.71 5.79
N TYR A 13 2.29 4.96 6.20
CA TYR A 13 3.30 5.78 6.83
C TYR A 13 3.01 5.88 8.32
N THR A 14 3.73 5.07 9.09
CA THR A 14 3.54 5.00 10.55
C THR A 14 4.41 6.02 11.23
N LEU A 15 3.81 6.85 12.07
CA LEU A 15 4.44 7.85 12.92
C LEU A 15 4.23 7.47 14.38
N LYS A 16 5.33 7.19 15.08
CA LYS A 16 5.30 6.97 16.52
C LYS A 16 5.54 8.30 17.22
N VAL A 17 4.54 8.79 17.94
CA VAL A 17 4.56 10.08 18.61
C VAL A 17 4.40 9.88 20.12
N PRO A 18 4.92 10.78 20.96
CA PRO A 18 4.73 10.68 22.41
C PRO A 18 3.27 10.90 22.82
N ARG A 19 2.53 11.74 22.08
CA ARG A 19 1.13 12.09 22.32
C ARG A 19 0.49 12.61 21.04
N TYR A 20 -0.81 12.40 20.88
CA TYR A 20 -1.62 13.03 19.84
C TYR A 20 -2.52 14.13 20.43
N SER A 21 -2.46 15.34 19.87
CA SER A 21 -3.26 16.49 20.31
C SER A 21 -3.54 17.43 19.14
N LEU A 22 -4.79 17.88 19.02
CA LEU A 22 -5.18 18.84 17.98
C LEU A 22 -4.61 20.23 18.28
N GLY A 23 -4.24 20.96 17.22
CA GLY A 23 -3.73 22.34 17.33
C GLY A 23 -2.24 22.45 17.68
N GLU A 24 -1.53 21.34 17.86
CA GLU A 24 -0.11 21.32 18.18
C GLU A 24 0.74 20.82 17.00
N THR A 25 1.99 21.29 16.93
CA THR A 25 3.00 20.66 16.06
C THR A 25 3.58 19.45 16.78
N ILE A 26 3.22 18.27 16.30
CA ILE A 26 3.68 16.99 16.87
C ILE A 26 4.87 16.49 16.06
N ARG A 27 5.97 16.15 16.74
CA ARG A 27 7.16 15.54 16.12
C ARG A 27 7.18 14.05 16.43
N ALA A 28 7.31 13.23 15.39
CA ALA A 28 7.46 11.79 15.55
C ALA A 28 8.87 11.45 16.06
N ASN A 29 8.94 10.50 16.99
CA ASN A 29 10.20 9.94 17.47
C ASN A 29 10.75 8.92 16.48
N GLU A 30 9.85 8.19 15.81
CA GLU A 30 10.16 7.20 14.78
C GLU A 30 9.16 7.34 13.63
N SER A 31 9.61 7.11 12.40
CA SER A 31 8.73 7.00 11.24
C SER A 31 9.14 5.84 10.34
N THR A 32 8.15 5.10 9.85
CA THR A 32 8.38 3.89 9.05
C THR A 32 7.37 3.78 7.93
N TRP A 33 7.84 3.35 6.77
CA TRP A 33 6.99 2.95 5.65
C TRP A 33 6.69 1.46 5.72
N GLY A 34 5.41 1.12 5.62
CA GLY A 34 4.89 -0.24 5.55
C GLY A 34 4.07 -0.46 4.29
N MET A 35 3.93 -1.72 3.90
CA MET A 35 3.01 -2.07 2.82
C MET A 35 1.57 -2.02 3.32
N GLY A 36 0.70 -1.40 2.54
CA GLY A 36 -0.73 -1.36 2.79
C GLY A 36 -1.48 -2.21 1.75
N GLY A 37 -2.76 -2.45 1.99
CA GLY A 37 -3.56 -3.36 1.17
C GLY A 37 -3.26 -4.82 1.51
N LYS A 38 -4.31 -5.60 1.82
CA LYS A 38 -4.14 -6.90 2.48
C LYS A 38 -3.28 -7.87 1.66
N ALA A 39 -3.58 -8.00 0.36
CA ALA A 39 -2.87 -8.97 -0.47
C ALA A 39 -1.49 -8.44 -0.93
N THR A 40 -1.33 -7.13 -1.11
CA THR A 40 -0.02 -6.50 -1.35
C THR A 40 0.92 -6.63 -0.15
N ASP A 41 0.40 -6.50 1.08
CA ASP A 41 1.18 -6.75 2.30
C ASP A 41 1.60 -8.22 2.41
N ALA A 42 0.68 -9.16 2.12
CA ALA A 42 1.02 -10.58 2.02
C ALA A 42 2.10 -10.84 0.95
N ALA A 43 2.01 -10.19 -0.22
CA ALA A 43 3.01 -10.30 -1.28
C ALA A 43 4.38 -9.78 -0.84
N TRP A 44 4.40 -8.64 -0.13
CA TRP A 44 5.62 -8.05 0.40
C TRP A 44 6.33 -8.98 1.40
N ILE A 45 5.56 -9.61 2.30
CA ILE A 45 6.08 -10.61 3.24
C ILE A 45 6.59 -11.84 2.49
N LEU A 46 5.84 -12.37 1.53
CA LEU A 46 6.25 -13.53 0.72
C LEU A 46 7.55 -13.26 -0.06
N GLY A 47 7.69 -12.06 -0.63
CA GLY A 47 8.92 -11.62 -1.30
C GLY A 47 10.12 -11.59 -0.35
N LYS A 48 9.94 -11.04 0.87
CA LYS A 48 10.99 -11.06 1.91
C LYS A 48 11.42 -12.48 2.31
N LEU A 49 10.50 -13.44 2.20
CA LEU A 49 10.78 -14.86 2.46
C LEU A 49 11.31 -15.61 1.22
N GLY A 50 11.53 -14.92 0.09
CA GLY A 50 12.03 -15.51 -1.14
C GLY A 50 11.01 -16.40 -1.87
N VAL A 51 9.72 -16.28 -1.56
CA VAL A 51 8.66 -17.06 -2.22
C VAL A 51 8.26 -16.38 -3.54
N PRO A 52 8.36 -17.05 -4.69
CA PRO A 52 7.99 -16.48 -5.98
C PRO A 52 6.53 -16.01 -6.01
N THR A 53 6.34 -14.69 -6.07
CA THR A 53 5.04 -14.02 -5.93
C THR A 53 4.86 -12.94 -7.00
N ALA A 54 3.65 -12.87 -7.56
CA ALA A 54 3.20 -11.78 -8.41
C ALA A 54 2.07 -10.98 -7.71
N ALA A 55 2.14 -9.66 -7.80
CA ALA A 55 1.15 -8.74 -7.26
C ALA A 55 0.42 -8.01 -8.39
N LEU A 56 -0.90 -8.20 -8.40
CA LEU A 56 -1.85 -7.59 -9.33
C LEU A 56 -2.80 -6.65 -8.57
N GLY A 57 -3.45 -5.77 -9.32
CA GLY A 57 -4.43 -4.84 -8.80
C GLY A 57 -4.44 -3.54 -9.57
N PHE A 58 -4.78 -2.45 -8.88
CA PHE A 58 -4.75 -1.10 -9.44
C PHE A 58 -3.71 -0.25 -8.73
N ALA A 59 -3.02 0.61 -9.47
CA ALA A 59 -2.08 1.58 -8.90
C ALA A 59 -2.24 2.94 -9.58
N ALA A 60 -1.91 4.01 -8.87
CA ALA A 60 -1.93 5.37 -9.42
C ALA A 60 -0.97 6.31 -8.69
N GLY A 61 -0.48 7.32 -9.42
CA GLY A 61 0.26 8.43 -8.86
C GLY A 61 1.63 8.07 -8.27
N LYS A 62 2.21 9.01 -7.50
CA LYS A 62 3.56 8.87 -6.91
C LYS A 62 3.62 7.83 -5.80
N THR A 63 2.52 7.67 -5.07
CA THR A 63 2.31 6.70 -4.01
C THR A 63 2.24 5.29 -4.60
N GLY A 64 1.62 5.13 -5.77
CA GLY A 64 1.62 3.87 -6.52
C GLY A 64 3.03 3.48 -6.96
N ILE A 65 3.78 4.43 -7.54
CA ILE A 65 5.19 4.22 -7.91
C ILE A 65 6.02 3.78 -6.71
N ARG A 66 5.85 4.42 -5.55
CA ARG A 66 6.54 4.05 -4.30
C ARG A 66 6.16 2.65 -3.83
N MET A 67 4.86 2.33 -3.84
CA MET A 67 4.36 1.01 -3.46
C MET A 67 4.96 -0.09 -4.33
N GLU A 68 4.95 0.10 -5.66
CA GLU A 68 5.51 -0.86 -6.61
C GLU A 68 7.01 -1.07 -6.37
N ALA A 69 7.77 0.01 -6.17
CA ALA A 69 9.20 -0.08 -5.84
C ALA A 69 9.46 -0.88 -4.55
N MET A 70 8.64 -0.69 -3.51
CA MET A 70 8.76 -1.45 -2.24
C MET A 70 8.49 -2.95 -2.42
N LEU A 71 7.62 -3.35 -3.35
CA LEU A 71 7.38 -4.75 -3.69
C LEU A 71 8.56 -5.34 -4.48
N GLN A 72 9.01 -4.61 -5.50
CA GLN A 72 10.11 -5.02 -6.38
C GLN A 72 11.44 -5.16 -5.63
N GLU A 73 11.70 -4.32 -4.62
CA GLU A 73 12.88 -4.41 -3.75
C GLU A 73 13.00 -5.78 -3.06
N HIS A 74 11.89 -6.49 -2.84
CA HIS A 74 11.86 -7.83 -2.27
C HIS A 74 11.53 -8.92 -3.30
N GLY A 75 11.80 -8.67 -4.58
CA GLY A 75 11.68 -9.69 -5.64
C GLY A 75 10.25 -10.08 -6.01
N VAL A 76 9.25 -9.28 -5.61
CA VAL A 76 7.87 -9.48 -6.02
C VAL A 76 7.69 -8.95 -7.44
N LEU A 77 7.14 -9.77 -8.33
CA LEU A 77 6.75 -9.32 -9.67
C LEU A 77 5.49 -8.46 -9.56
N THR A 78 5.45 -7.33 -10.24
CA THR A 78 4.31 -6.40 -10.18
C THR A 78 3.72 -6.20 -11.57
N ASP A 79 2.40 -6.32 -11.70
CA ASP A 79 1.70 -6.01 -12.95
C ASP A 79 0.36 -5.31 -12.67
N PHE A 80 0.45 -4.09 -12.14
CA PHE A 80 -0.72 -3.28 -11.78
C PHE A 80 -1.31 -2.56 -13.00
N VAL A 81 -2.64 -2.52 -13.07
CA VAL A 81 -3.37 -1.67 -14.02
C VAL A 81 -3.32 -0.23 -13.52
N GLN A 82 -2.84 0.68 -14.36
CA GLN A 82 -2.71 2.09 -14.01
C GLN A 82 -4.07 2.80 -14.12
N VAL A 83 -4.44 3.53 -13.06
CA VAL A 83 -5.73 4.22 -12.96
C VAL A 83 -5.59 5.69 -12.57
N GLN A 84 -6.69 6.44 -12.57
CA GLN A 84 -6.68 7.83 -12.12
C GLN A 84 -6.71 7.93 -10.58
N GLY A 85 -6.30 9.07 -10.06
CA GLY A 85 -6.20 9.33 -8.63
C GLY A 85 -4.81 9.01 -8.09
N GLU A 86 -4.76 8.48 -6.87
CA GLU A 86 -3.52 8.18 -6.15
C GLU A 86 -3.73 6.87 -5.37
N THR A 87 -2.75 5.96 -5.41
CA THR A 87 -2.71 4.81 -4.50
C THR A 87 -2.79 5.32 -3.06
N ARG A 88 -3.61 4.67 -2.24
CA ARG A 88 -3.98 5.18 -0.92
C ARG A 88 -2.78 5.31 0.01
N LEU A 89 -2.60 6.47 0.62
CA LEU A 89 -1.67 6.67 1.73
C LEU A 89 -2.44 6.60 3.04
N ASN A 90 -2.09 5.65 3.91
CA ASN A 90 -2.52 5.66 5.29
C ASN A 90 -1.44 6.30 6.14
N VAL A 91 -1.79 7.29 6.98
CA VAL A 91 -0.91 7.81 8.02
C VAL A 91 -1.37 7.19 9.35
N VAL A 92 -0.53 6.33 9.92
CA VAL A 92 -0.83 5.62 11.17
C VAL A 92 -0.12 6.33 12.31
N ILE A 93 -0.88 6.97 13.19
CA ILE A 93 -0.36 7.63 14.39
C ILE A 93 -0.41 6.63 15.54
N VAL A 94 0.76 6.27 16.06
CA VAL A 94 0.89 5.36 17.21
C VAL A 94 1.36 6.16 18.43
N CYS A 95 0.56 6.12 19.49
CA CYS A 95 0.87 6.73 20.79
C CYS A 95 1.07 5.59 21.81
N PRO A 96 2.31 5.30 22.23
CA PRO A 96 2.59 4.22 23.17
C PRO A 96 1.78 4.37 24.47
N GLY A 97 1.03 3.32 24.84
CA GLY A 97 0.16 3.33 26.02
C GLY A 97 -1.24 3.92 25.80
N GLU A 98 -1.48 4.64 24.69
CA GLU A 98 -2.79 5.22 24.36
C GLU A 98 -3.48 4.47 23.20
N GLY A 99 -2.71 3.93 22.26
CA GLY A 99 -3.21 3.18 21.10
C GLY A 99 -2.79 3.78 19.77
N GLN A 100 -3.63 3.62 18.75
CA GLN A 100 -3.35 4.13 17.41
C GLN A 100 -4.59 4.72 16.72
N SER A 101 -4.36 5.61 15.77
CA SER A 101 -5.37 6.12 14.84
C SER A 101 -4.81 6.10 13.42
N THR A 102 -5.68 5.89 12.44
CA THR A 102 -5.28 5.85 11.03
C THR A 102 -6.05 6.89 10.24
N PHE A 103 -5.31 7.77 9.56
CA PHE A 103 -5.86 8.69 8.58
C PHE A 103 -5.64 8.11 7.19
N THR A 104 -6.67 8.10 6.37
CA THR A 104 -6.63 7.44 5.06
C THR A 104 -6.94 8.47 3.98
N SER A 105 -6.07 8.60 2.98
CA SER A 105 -6.27 9.51 1.85
C SER A 105 -7.42 9.06 0.94
N SER A 106 -7.86 9.96 0.04
CA SER A 106 -8.61 9.55 -1.15
C SER A 106 -7.80 8.53 -1.96
N SER A 107 -8.51 7.73 -2.75
CA SER A 107 -7.92 6.58 -3.45
C SER A 107 -8.25 6.59 -4.94
N LEU A 108 -7.92 5.46 -5.55
CA LEU A 108 -8.07 5.10 -6.95
C LEU A 108 -9.48 5.35 -7.50
N LEU A 109 -9.52 5.87 -8.72
CA LEU A 109 -10.72 6.02 -9.53
C LEU A 109 -10.67 4.99 -10.65
N VAL A 110 -11.42 3.90 -10.45
CA VAL A 110 -11.41 2.72 -11.33
C VAL A 110 -12.60 2.74 -12.27
N THR A 111 -12.34 2.53 -13.56
CA THR A 111 -13.37 2.37 -14.59
C THR A 111 -13.66 0.89 -14.87
N ASN A 112 -14.80 0.60 -15.51
CA ASN A 112 -15.15 -0.76 -15.94
C ASN A 112 -14.09 -1.33 -16.89
N THR A 113 -13.58 -0.52 -17.84
CA THR A 113 -12.54 -0.95 -18.78
C THR A 113 -11.25 -1.38 -18.08
N GLN A 114 -10.84 -0.67 -17.02
CA GLN A 114 -9.68 -1.06 -16.22
C GLN A 114 -9.95 -2.32 -15.39
N SER A 115 -11.20 -2.52 -14.94
CA SER A 115 -11.58 -3.77 -14.26
C SER A 115 -11.50 -4.97 -15.19
N GLU A 116 -11.97 -4.83 -16.43
CA GLU A 116 -11.83 -5.86 -17.47
C GLU A 116 -10.36 -6.12 -17.82
N GLU A 117 -9.52 -5.08 -17.85
CA GLU A 117 -8.08 -5.24 -18.04
C GLU A 117 -7.43 -6.05 -16.92
N LEU A 118 -7.76 -5.76 -15.66
CA LEU A 118 -7.24 -6.51 -14.52
C LEU A 118 -7.67 -7.98 -14.57
N LEU A 119 -8.92 -8.26 -14.97
CA LEU A 119 -9.40 -9.63 -15.15
C LEU A 119 -8.58 -10.37 -16.22
N ARG A 120 -8.34 -9.73 -17.37
CA ARG A 120 -7.49 -10.32 -18.43
C ARG A 120 -6.07 -10.62 -17.95
N LYS A 121 -5.48 -9.77 -17.09
CA LYS A 121 -4.16 -10.01 -16.49
C LYS A 121 -4.17 -11.18 -15.51
N PHE A 122 -5.25 -11.36 -14.76
CA PHE A 122 -5.39 -12.45 -13.80
C PHE A 122 -5.60 -13.82 -14.47
N GLU A 123 -6.22 -13.85 -15.65
CA GLU A 123 -6.49 -15.08 -16.40
C GLU A 123 -5.30 -15.62 -17.22
N GLN A 124 -4.20 -14.87 -17.29
CA GLN A 124 -2.94 -15.26 -17.96
C GLN A 124 -2.02 -16.03 -17.00
#